data_AF-A0AAQ3TF60-F1
#
_entry.id   AF-A0AAQ3TF60-F1
#
_cell.length_a   1.000
_cell.length_b   1.000
_cell.length_c   1.000
_cell.angle_alpha   90.00
_cell.angle_beta   90.00
_cell.angle_gamma   90.00
#
_symmetry.space_group_name_H-M   'P 1'
#
loop_
_entity.id
_entity.type
_entity.pdbx_description
1 polymer ?
#
loop_
_entity_poly.entity_id
_entity_poly.type
_entity_poly.pdbx_seq_one_letter_code
_entity_poly.pdbx_strand_id
1 'polypeptide(L)'
;MPPPGYIGRAPAFTGAAPSRRVQWDWGREKRSANQVGFLLEKIGLLRCRGLTGVVLVSTFIRKALQPLRCRRFPMWEYTGVADPDRISGEELTPAEIRLRVIAITEGT
;
A
#
# COMPACT_ATOMS: atom_id res chain seq x y z
N MET A 1 11.81 -11.09 5.41
CA MET A 1 12.01 -12.55 5.43
C MET A 1 10.81 -13.19 6.13
N PRO A 2 10.21 -14.29 5.63
CA PRO A 2 9.07 -14.92 6.29
C PRO A 2 9.49 -15.59 7.62
N PRO A 3 8.57 -15.80 8.57
CA PRO A 3 8.90 -16.34 9.89
C PRO A 3 9.48 -17.77 9.80
N PRO A 4 10.30 -18.20 10.78
CA PRO A 4 10.76 -19.58 10.86
C PRO A 4 9.56 -20.55 10.83
N GLY A 5 9.55 -21.50 9.89
CA GLY A 5 8.44 -22.43 9.67
C GLY A 5 7.42 -22.03 8.60
N TYR A 6 7.63 -20.92 7.87
CA TYR A 6 6.75 -20.51 6.79
C TYR A 6 6.94 -21.38 5.53
N ILE A 7 6.12 -22.42 5.41
CA ILE A 7 6.08 -23.37 4.28
C ILE A 7 5.39 -22.82 3.01
N GLY A 8 5.23 -21.49 2.89
CA GLY A 8 4.62 -20.87 1.71
C GLY A 8 3.11 -21.08 1.56
N ARG A 9 2.45 -21.74 2.52
CA ARG A 9 0.97 -21.77 2.63
C ARG A 9 0.50 -20.74 3.63
N ALA A 10 -0.54 -20.00 3.27
CA ALA A 10 -1.29 -19.22 4.24
C ALA A 10 -1.78 -20.16 5.36
N PRO A 11 -1.74 -19.74 6.64
CA PRO A 11 -2.30 -20.53 7.73
C PRO A 11 -3.78 -20.82 7.46
N ALA A 12 -4.27 -21.95 7.97
CA ALA A 12 -5.68 -22.32 7.85
C ALA A 12 -6.56 -21.18 8.39
N PHE A 13 -7.62 -20.83 7.65
CA PHE A 13 -8.58 -19.83 8.10
C PHE A 13 -9.27 -20.33 9.37
N THR A 14 -9.04 -19.66 10.49
CA THR A 14 -9.53 -20.11 11.80
C THR A 14 -10.91 -19.60 12.14
N GLY A 15 -11.47 -18.64 11.40
CA GLY A 15 -12.73 -17.96 11.73
C GLY A 15 -12.72 -17.15 13.02
N ALA A 16 -11.61 -17.18 13.77
CA ALA A 16 -11.46 -16.43 15.00
C ALA A 16 -11.36 -14.93 14.70
N ALA A 17 -12.03 -14.12 15.52
CA ALA A 17 -11.89 -12.68 15.44
C ALA A 17 -10.41 -12.28 15.62
N PRO A 18 -9.87 -11.37 14.80
CA PRO A 18 -8.50 -10.92 14.95
C PRO A 18 -8.32 -10.26 16.31
N SER A 19 -7.35 -10.73 17.08
CA SER A 19 -6.99 -10.10 18.34
C SER A 19 -6.22 -8.81 18.08
N ARG A 20 -6.72 -7.70 18.63
CA ARG A 20 -6.08 -6.38 18.51
C ARG A 20 -4.73 -6.41 19.22
N ARG A 21 -3.64 -6.40 18.45
CA ARG A 21 -2.30 -6.18 18.98
C ARG A 21 -2.12 -4.68 19.23
N VAL A 22 -1.63 -4.32 20.42
CA VAL A 22 -1.31 -2.93 20.80
C VAL A 22 -0.19 -2.37 19.91
N GLN A 23 0.69 -3.25 19.43
CA GLN A 23 1.78 -2.89 18.55
C GLN A 23 2.12 -4.05 17.62
N TRP A 24 2.36 -3.75 16.35
CA TRP A 24 2.93 -4.68 15.39
C TRP A 24 4.45 -4.70 15.58
N ASP A 25 4.99 -5.82 16.05
CA ASP A 25 6.40 -6.06 16.34
C ASP A 25 7.16 -6.74 15.19
N TRP A 26 6.42 -7.28 14.20
CA TRP A 26 7.00 -7.98 13.07
C TRP A 26 7.62 -7.03 12.04
N GLY A 27 8.86 -7.28 11.64
CA GLY A 27 9.60 -6.48 10.63
C GLY A 27 10.17 -5.16 11.15
N ARG A 28 10.11 -4.90 12.46
CA ARG A 28 10.66 -3.67 13.06
C ARG A 28 12.17 -3.82 13.29
N GLU A 29 12.97 -3.65 12.24
CA GLU A 29 14.42 -3.49 12.43
C GLU A 29 14.68 -2.21 13.25
N LYS A 30 15.43 -2.32 14.36
CA LYS A 30 15.77 -1.17 15.22
C LYS A 30 16.44 -0.02 14.43
N ARG A 31 17.12 -0.36 13.33
CA ARG A 31 17.85 0.56 12.46
C ARG A 31 16.95 1.61 11.78
N SER A 32 15.65 1.32 11.61
CA SER A 32 14.70 2.19 10.91
C SER A 32 13.88 3.08 11.84
N ALA A 33 13.97 2.89 13.16
CA ALA A 33 13.18 3.64 14.14
C ALA A 33 13.40 5.16 14.03
N ASN A 34 14.63 5.57 13.73
CA ASN A 34 15.02 6.99 13.58
C ASN A 34 14.39 7.64 12.33
N GLN A 35 14.03 6.86 11.30
CA GLN A 35 13.43 7.37 10.07
C GLN A 35 11.91 7.56 10.20
N VAL A 36 11.25 6.81 11.09
CA VAL A 36 9.78 6.86 11.25
C VAL A 36 9.33 8.26 11.63
N GLY A 37 10.00 8.90 12.59
CA GLY A 37 9.67 10.27 13.02
C GLY A 37 9.76 11.27 11.87
N PHE A 38 10.87 11.24 11.12
CA PHE A 38 11.07 12.08 9.95
C PHE A 38 10.01 11.86 8.86
N LEU A 39 9.69 10.60 8.55
CA LEU A 39 8.68 10.28 7.53
C LEU A 39 7.27 10.73 7.96
N LEU A 40 6.91 10.56 9.24
CA LEU A 40 5.64 11.04 9.79
C LEU A 40 5.53 12.56 9.70
N GLU A 41 6.61 13.30 9.98
CA GLU A 41 6.66 14.75 9.82
C GLU A 41 6.42 15.16 8.35
N LYS A 42 7.10 14.51 7.39
CA LYS A 42 6.89 14.77 5.96
C LYS A 42 5.48 14.44 5.51
N ILE A 43 4.90 13.32 5.98
CA ILE A 43 3.51 12.98 5.70
C ILE A 43 2.58 14.05 6.28
N GLY A 44 2.84 14.56 7.49
CA GLY A 44 2.10 15.67 8.10
C GLY A 44 2.09 16.92 7.21
N LEU A 45 3.26 17.33 6.72
CA LEU A 45 3.38 18.46 5.79
C LEU A 45 2.58 18.23 4.49
N LEU A 46 2.63 17.01 3.94
CA LEU A 46 1.86 16.66 2.75
C LEU A 46 0.34 16.69 3.01
N ARG A 47 -0.10 16.24 4.19
CA ARG A 47 -1.51 16.33 4.59
C ARG A 47 -1.97 17.79 4.69
N CYS A 48 -1.17 18.68 5.27
CA CYS A 48 -1.46 20.12 5.28
C CYS A 48 -1.55 20.73 3.87
N ARG A 49 -0.89 20.11 2.88
CA ARG A 49 -0.95 20.50 1.46
C ARG A 49 -2.04 19.78 0.66
N GLY A 50 -2.95 19.05 1.33
CA GLY A 50 -4.10 18.41 0.69
C GLY A 50 -3.89 16.94 0.30
N LEU A 51 -2.85 16.26 0.81
CA LEU A 51 -2.76 14.80 0.66
C LEU A 51 -3.88 14.12 1.45
N THR A 52 -4.78 13.45 0.73
CA THR A 52 -5.89 12.67 1.31
C THR A 52 -5.77 11.18 0.95
N GLY A 53 -6.52 10.34 1.66
CA GLY A 53 -6.63 8.91 1.31
C GLY A 53 -7.15 8.69 -0.11
N VAL A 54 -8.10 9.53 -0.56
CA VAL A 54 -8.66 9.49 -1.92
C VAL A 54 -7.58 9.73 -2.99
N VAL A 55 -6.68 10.70 -2.76
CA VAL A 55 -5.55 10.98 -3.66
C VAL A 55 -4.58 9.79 -3.73
N LEU A 56 -4.32 9.14 -2.58
CA LEU A 56 -3.50 7.94 -2.54
C LEU A 56 -4.15 6.79 -3.33
N VAL A 57 -5.41 6.46 -3.05
CA VAL A 57 -6.16 5.40 -3.75
C VAL A 57 -6.18 5.64 -5.25
N SER A 58 -6.51 6.86 -5.67
CA SER A 58 -6.48 7.27 -7.09
C SER A 58 -5.11 7.07 -7.73
N THR A 59 -4.03 7.39 -7.01
CA THR A 59 -2.65 7.20 -7.50
C THR A 59 -2.31 5.73 -7.71
N PHE A 60 -2.70 4.85 -6.78
CA PHE A 60 -2.49 3.41 -6.91
C PHE A 60 -3.28 2.81 -8.07
N ILE A 61 -4.55 3.19 -8.23
CA ILE A 61 -5.40 2.74 -9.35
C ILE A 61 -4.80 3.20 -10.68
N ARG A 62 -4.47 4.49 -10.81
CA ARG A 62 -3.92 5.06 -12.05
C ARG A 62 -2.61 4.39 -12.46
N LYS A 63 -1.75 4.04 -11.50
CA LYS A 63 -0.49 3.36 -11.77
C LYS A 63 -0.64 1.84 -11.91
N ALA A 64 -1.84 1.29 -11.70
CA ALA A 64 -2.09 -0.14 -11.61
C ALA A 64 -1.16 -0.85 -10.61
N LEU A 65 -0.97 -0.26 -9.42
CA LEU A 65 -0.08 -0.78 -8.38
C LEU A 65 -0.86 -1.15 -7.12
N GLN A 66 -0.46 -2.26 -6.50
CA GLN A 66 -1.01 -2.70 -5.21
C GLN A 66 -0.16 -2.12 -4.06
N PRO A 67 -0.76 -1.36 -3.11
CA PRO A 67 -0.01 -0.67 -2.06
C PRO A 67 0.89 -1.56 -1.20
N LEU A 68 0.41 -2.76 -0.88
CA LEU A 68 1.08 -3.69 0.03
C LEU A 68 1.81 -4.83 -0.68
N ARG A 69 1.80 -4.85 -2.02
CA ARG A 69 2.51 -5.87 -2.77
C ARG A 69 4.01 -5.59 -2.72
N CYS A 70 4.82 -6.65 -2.58
CA CYS A 70 6.26 -6.53 -2.73
C CYS A 70 6.60 -6.04 -4.15
N ARG A 71 7.47 -5.04 -4.23
CA ARG A 71 7.84 -4.38 -5.48
C ARG A 71 9.31 -4.59 -5.79
N ARG A 72 9.63 -4.71 -7.08
CA ARG A 72 11.01 -4.74 -7.56
C ARG A 72 11.65 -3.37 -7.44
N PHE A 73 10.88 -2.31 -7.71
CA PHE A 73 11.34 -0.94 -7.59
C PHE A 73 10.42 -0.11 -6.68
N PRO A 74 10.97 0.83 -5.89
CA PRO A 74 10.15 1.74 -5.12
C PRO A 74 9.18 2.56 -5.98
N MET A 75 8.09 3.05 -5.38
CA MET A 75 7.07 3.80 -6.14
C MET A 75 7.59 5.04 -6.84
N TRP A 76 8.59 5.71 -6.27
CA TRP A 76 9.16 6.92 -6.84
C TRP A 76 9.96 6.67 -8.11
N GLU A 77 10.27 5.41 -8.44
CA GLU A 77 10.95 4.98 -9.69
C GLU A 77 9.96 4.45 -10.74
N TYR A 78 8.66 4.71 -10.59
CA TYR A 78 7.63 4.21 -11.51
C TYR A 78 7.90 4.60 -12.97
N THR A 79 8.03 3.61 -13.85
CA THR A 79 8.42 3.79 -15.27
C THR A 79 7.24 3.84 -16.26
N GLY A 80 6.02 4.03 -15.78
CA GLY A 80 4.84 4.08 -16.66
C GLY A 80 4.32 2.69 -17.02
N VAL A 81 3.86 2.51 -18.26
CA VAL A 81 3.30 1.23 -18.75
C VAL A 81 4.34 0.10 -18.74
N ALA A 82 5.62 0.42 -18.82
CA ALA A 82 6.72 -0.54 -18.76
C ALA A 82 7.09 -0.96 -17.32
N ASP A 83 6.41 -0.45 -16.29
CA ASP A 83 6.73 -0.79 -14.90
C ASP A 83 6.38 -2.26 -14.62
N PRO A 84 7.36 -3.09 -14.20
CA PRO A 84 7.19 -4.53 -14.06
C PRO A 84 6.31 -4.94 -12.89
N ASP A 85 6.03 -4.02 -11.96
CA ASP A 85 5.18 -4.27 -10.79
C ASP A 85 3.70 -3.91 -11.05
N ARG A 86 3.36 -3.45 -12.26
CA ARG A 86 1.97 -3.22 -12.67
C ARG A 86 1.16 -4.52 -12.61
N ILE A 87 -0.04 -4.42 -12.05
CA ILE A 87 -1.01 -5.52 -12.02
C ILE A 87 -1.77 -5.67 -13.34
N SER A 88 -1.79 -4.62 -14.16
CA SER A 88 -2.46 -4.59 -15.47
C SER A 88 -1.73 -3.65 -16.42
N GLY A 89 -1.67 -4.04 -17.69
CA GLY A 89 -1.20 -3.19 -18.79
C GLY A 89 -2.24 -2.16 -19.26
N GLU A 90 -3.49 -2.28 -18.81
CA GLU A 90 -4.57 -1.35 -19.14
C GLU A 90 -4.31 0.05 -18.59
N GLU A 91 -4.51 1.08 -19.41
CA GLU A 91 -4.54 2.47 -18.96
C GLU A 91 -6.00 2.93 -18.83
N LEU A 92 -6.35 3.37 -17.62
CA LEU A 92 -7.71 3.80 -17.30
C LEU A 92 -7.89 5.27 -17.64
N THR A 93 -9.05 5.60 -18.20
CA THR A 93 -9.49 6.97 -18.38
C THR A 93 -9.73 7.64 -17.01
N PRO A 94 -9.68 8.99 -16.95
CA PRO A 94 -10.00 9.71 -15.73
C PRO A 94 -11.38 9.38 -15.15
N ALA A 95 -12.36 9.05 -16.00
CA ALA A 95 -13.70 8.67 -15.57
C ALA A 95 -13.71 7.31 -14.87
N GLU A 96 -13.03 6.31 -15.43
CA GLU A 96 -12.93 4.96 -14.84
C GLU A 96 -12.17 5.00 -13.52
N ILE A 97 -11.10 5.79 -13.42
CA ILE A 97 -10.37 5.99 -12.16
C ILE A 97 -11.31 6.55 -11.10
N ARG A 98 -12.10 7.59 -11.42
CA ARG A 98 -13.07 8.16 -10.49
C ARG A 98 -14.10 7.13 -10.01
N LEU A 99 -14.68 6.36 -10.93
CA LEU A 99 -15.64 5.31 -10.58
C LEU A 99 -15.04 4.26 -9.64
N ARG A 100 -13.81 3.81 -9.90
CA ARG A 100 -13.13 2.84 -9.02
C ARG A 100 -12.76 3.43 -7.66
N VAL A 101 -12.37 4.70 -7.60
CA VAL A 101 -12.11 5.40 -6.33
C VAL A 101 -13.39 5.43 -5.49
N ILE A 102 -14.51 5.88 -6.07
CA ILE A 102 -15.81 5.93 -5.39
C ILE A 102 -16.19 4.55 -4.85
N ALA A 103 -16.11 3.50 -5.68
CA ALA A 103 -16.44 2.14 -5.27
C ALA A 103 -15.61 1.64 -4.07
N ILE A 104 -14.33 2.03 -3.97
CA ILE A 104 -13.46 1.64 -2.86
C ILE A 104 -13.71 2.49 -1.61
N THR A 105 -13.98 3.79 -1.77
CA THR A 105 -14.07 4.71 -0.63
C THR A 105 -15.45 4.79 0.00
N GLU A 106 -16.51 4.55 -0.76
CA GLU A 106 -17.89 4.67 -0.27
C GLU A 106 -18.48 3.33 0.19
N GLY A 107 -17.82 2.21 -0.11
CA GLY A 107 -18.28 0.87 0.25
C GLY A 107 -19.49 0.45 -0.61
N THR A 108 -19.45 -0.77 -1.15
CA THR A 108 -20.62 -1.39 -1.79
C THR A 108 -21.34 -2.25 -0.78
#